data_AF-A0A0F9CT11-F1
#
_entry.id   AF-A0A0F9CT11-F1
#
_cell.length_a   1.000
_cell.length_b   1.000
_cell.length_c   1.000
_cell.angle_alpha   90.00
_cell.angle_beta   90.00
_cell.angle_gamma   90.00
#
_symmetry.space_group_name_H-M   'P 1'
#
loop_
_entity.id
_entity.type
_entity.pdbx_description
1 polymer ?
#
loop_
_entity_poly.entity_id
_entity_poly.type
_entity_poly.pdbx_seq_one_letter_code
_entity_poly.pdbx_strand_id
1 'polypeptide(L)' 'MPRLEFTESEKAILSDLAEGDKPAFADNINREYGNLPLNSLIKSGYVSLAGTRIFLTDKGNRALEGNLRGLEEGFV' A
#
# COMPACT_ATOMS: atom_id res chain seq x y z
N MET A 1 -7.44 0.93 -18.93
CA MET A 1 -6.14 0.82 -18.23
C MET A 1 -6.05 -0.59 -17.66
N PRO A 2 -4.90 -1.28 -17.67
CA PRO A 2 -4.78 -2.59 -17.03
C PRO A 2 -5.18 -2.48 -15.56
N ARG A 3 -5.94 -3.48 -15.06
CA ARG A 3 -6.36 -3.55 -13.67
C ARG A 3 -5.10 -3.77 -12.82
N LEU A 4 -4.87 -2.93 -11.83
CA LEU A 4 -3.76 -3.10 -10.90
C LEU A 4 -4.11 -4.25 -9.95
N GLU A 5 -3.54 -5.42 -10.19
CA GLU A 5 -3.69 -6.58 -9.32
C GLU A 5 -2.65 -6.53 -8.22
N PHE A 6 -3.06 -5.99 -7.05
CA PHE A 6 -2.28 -6.12 -5.82
C PHE A 6 -2.62 -7.44 -5.14
N THR A 7 -1.62 -8.07 -4.55
CA THR A 7 -1.82 -9.16 -3.60
C THR A 7 -2.55 -8.67 -2.35
N GLU A 8 -3.17 -9.58 -1.60
CA GLU A 8 -3.86 -9.24 -0.34
C GLU A 8 -2.92 -8.55 0.66
N SER A 9 -1.65 -9.00 0.74
CA SER A 9 -0.64 -8.37 1.59
C SER A 9 -0.29 -6.94 1.13
N GLU A 10 -0.18 -6.70 -0.18
CA GLU A 10 0.08 -5.35 -0.70
C GLU A 10 -1.09 -4.41 -0.45
N LYS A 11 -2.34 -4.89 -0.60
CA LYS A 11 -3.53 -4.11 -0.24
C LYS A 11 -3.55 -3.76 1.24
N ALA A 12 -3.26 -4.72 2.11
CA ALA A 12 -3.23 -4.50 3.55
C ALA A 12 -2.19 -3.45 3.95
N ILE A 13 -0.98 -3.50 3.37
CA ILE A 13 0.04 -2.45 3.57
C ILE A 13 -0.47 -1.08 3.12
N LEU A 14 -1.08 -0.98 1.93
CA LEU A 14 -1.57 0.30 1.42
C LEU A 14 -2.69 0.88 2.30
N SER A 15 -3.60 0.04 2.82
CA SER A 15 -4.65 0.46 3.76
C SER A 15 -4.07 0.90 5.10
N ASP A 16 -3.15 0.13 5.69
CA ASP A 16 -2.49 0.46 6.96
C ASP A 16 -1.75 1.81 6.90
N LEU A 17 -1.06 2.05 5.78
CA LEU A 17 -0.38 3.33 5.52
C LEU A 17 -1.34 4.51 5.31
N ALA A 18 -2.59 4.26 4.91
CA ALA A 18 -3.60 5.29 4.67
C ALA A 18 -4.43 5.61 5.92
N GLU A 19 -4.66 4.63 6.79
CA GLU A 19 -5.37 4.80 8.06
C GLU A 19 -4.48 5.43 9.15
N GLY A 20 -3.16 5.35 8.99
CA GLY A 20 -2.19 5.76 10.00
C GLY A 20 -1.90 7.26 10.05
N ASP A 21 -2.38 7.93 11.10
CA ASP A 21 -1.95 9.28 11.55
C ASP A 21 -0.50 9.29 12.12
N LYS A 22 0.31 8.27 11.79
CA LYS A 22 1.62 7.98 12.38
C LYS A 22 2.61 7.52 11.32
N PRO A 23 3.91 7.83 11.46
CA PRO A 23 4.92 7.31 10.56
C PRO A 23 5.02 5.79 10.69
N ALA A 24 4.70 5.06 9.63
CA ALA A 24 4.89 3.63 9.56
C ALA A 24 6.38 3.30 9.45
N PHE A 25 6.89 2.38 10.27
CA PHE A 25 8.28 1.94 10.19
C PHE A 25 8.39 0.69 9.34
N ALA A 26 9.43 0.63 8.50
CA ALA A 26 9.67 -0.48 7.59
C ALA A 26 9.77 -1.82 8.29
N ASP A 27 10.40 -1.85 9.48
CA ASP A 27 10.53 -3.07 10.27
C ASP A 27 9.18 -3.58 10.81
N ASN A 28 8.26 -2.66 11.13
CA ASN A 28 6.91 -3.04 11.60
C ASN A 28 6.11 -3.64 10.44
N ILE A 29 6.09 -2.95 9.30
CA ILE A 29 5.41 -3.41 8.09
C ILE A 29 5.98 -4.76 7.62
N ASN A 30 7.31 -4.91 7.63
CA ASN A 30 7.96 -6.18 7.27
C ASN A 30 7.61 -7.33 8.22
N ARG A 31 7.47 -7.04 9.52
CA ARG A 31 7.10 -8.05 10.52
C ARG A 31 5.66 -8.52 10.35
N GLU A 32 4.77 -7.62 9.98
CA GLU A 32 3.33 -7.88 9.90
C GLU A 32 2.92 -8.48 8.55
N TYR A 33 3.43 -7.93 7.45
CA TYR A 33 3.02 -8.27 6.09
C TYR A 33 4.09 -9.01 5.28
N GLY A 34 5.32 -9.07 5.78
CA GLY A 34 6.46 -9.67 5.10
C GLY A 34 7.24 -8.69 4.20
N ASN A 35 8.48 -9.06 3.90
CA ASN A 35 9.44 -8.20 3.17
C ASN A 35 9.23 -8.18 1.64
N LEU A 36 8.62 -9.22 1.07
CA LEU A 36 8.38 -9.30 -0.37
C LEU A 36 7.30 -8.30 -0.83
N PRO A 37 6.11 -8.23 -0.19
CA PRO A 37 5.08 -7.26 -0.56
C PRO A 37 5.54 -5.81 -0.42
N LEU A 38 6.27 -5.50 0.67
CA LEU A 38 6.77 -4.14 0.87
C LEU A 38 7.77 -3.72 -0.21
N ASN A 39 8.75 -4.57 -0.53
CA ASN A 39 9.72 -4.27 -1.59
C ASN A 39 9.07 -4.11 -2.96
N SER A 40 8.01 -4.88 -3.24
CA SER A 40 7.24 -4.75 -4.48
C SER A 40 6.60 -3.35 -4.59
N LEU A 41 5.97 -2.88 -3.51
CA LEU A 41 5.33 -1.55 -3.45
C LEU A 41 6.35 -0.41 -3.57
N ILE A 42 7.53 -0.55 -2.95
CA ILE A 42 8.63 0.41 -3.06
C ILE A 42 9.16 0.47 -4.50
N LYS A 43 9.50 -0.67 -5.10
CA LYS A 43 10.00 -0.73 -6.49
C LYS A 43 8.99 -0.19 -7.50
N SER A 44 7.71 -0.43 -7.24
CA SER A 44 6.62 0.05 -8.08
C SER A 44 6.27 1.52 -7.83
N GLY A 45 6.86 2.15 -6.82
CA GLY A 45 6.67 3.56 -6.49
C GLY A 45 5.30 3.89 -5.90
N TYR A 46 4.58 2.92 -5.35
CA TYR A 46 3.36 3.19 -4.58
C TYR A 46 3.69 3.72 -3.18
N VAL A 47 4.85 3.33 -2.67
CA VAL A 47 5.32 3.63 -1.32
C VAL A 47 6.77 4.12 -1.42
N SER A 48 7.14 5.08 -0.56
CA SER A 48 8.50 5.61 -0.47
C SER A 48 9.10 5.31 0.90
N LEU A 49 10.37 4.93 0.92
CA LEU A 49 11.16 4.72 2.13
C LEU A 49 12.08 5.93 2.34
N ALA A 50 11.95 6.61 3.48
CA ALA A 50 12.90 7.64 3.91
C ALA A 50 13.50 7.27 5.27
N GLY A 51 14.74 6.80 5.26
CA GLY A 51 15.36 6.18 6.42
C GLY A 51 14.64 4.88 6.79
N THR A 52 14.11 4.81 8.02
CA THR A 52 13.32 3.66 8.50
C THR A 52 11.82 3.85 8.32
N ARG A 53 11.39 5.01 7.81
CA ARG A 53 9.97 5.39 7.72
C ARG A 53 9.44 5.20 6.32
N ILE A 54 8.18 4.79 6.27
CA ILE A 54 7.45 4.46 5.07
C ILE A 54 6.32 5.46 4.90
N PHE A 55 6.19 5.94 3.67
CA PHE A 55 5.21 6.95 3.29
C PHE A 55 4.45 6.49 2.06
N LEU A 56 3.14 6.69 2.09
CA LEU A 56 2.29 6.51 0.93
C LEU A 56 2.59 7.65 -0.07
N THR A 57 2.80 7.30 -1.34
CA THR A 57 2.99 8.30 -2.40
C THR A 57 1.64 8.71 -3.00
N ASP A 58 1.61 9.78 -3.79
CA ASP A 58 0.41 10.15 -4.57
C ASP A 58 -0.08 9.00 -5.47
N LYS A 59 0.86 8.21 -6.00
CA LYS A 59 0.54 7.02 -6.80
C LYS A 59 -0.11 5.93 -5.94
N GLY A 60 0.40 5.71 -4.73
CA GLY A 60 -0.18 4.81 -3.73
C GLY A 60 -1.59 5.21 -3.33
N ASN A 61 -1.80 6.48 -3.00
CA ASN A 61 -3.11 7.05 -2.68
C ASN A 61 -4.12 6.83 -3.80
N ARG A 62 -3.77 7.16 -5.05
CA ARG A 62 -4.66 6.93 -6.19
C ARG A 62 -4.96 5.46 -6.44
N ALA A 63 -3.98 4.58 -6.21
CA ALA A 63 -4.17 3.14 -6.35
C ALA A 63 -5.11 2.59 -5.27
N LEU A 64 -5.02 3.12 -4.05
CA LEU A 64 -5.94 2.80 -2.96
C LEU A 64 -7.36 3.30 -3.28
N GLU A 65 -7.52 4.57 -3.67
CA GLU A 65 -8.83 5.13 -4.07
C GLU A 65 -9.45 4.37 -5.25
N GLY A 66 -8.64 4.03 -6.26
CA GLY A 66 -9.10 3.27 -7.44
C GLY A 66 -9.52 1.83 -7.10
N ASN A 67 -8.84 1.19 -6.13
CA ASN A 67 -9.22 -0.13 -5.64
C ASN A 67 -10.41 -0.11 -4.69
N LEU A 68 -10.50 0.88 -3.79
CA LEU A 68 -11.62 1.04 -2.87
C LEU A 68 -12.91 1.32 -3.65
N ARG A 69 -12.87 2.18 -4.68
CA ARG A 69 -14.02 2.35 -5.60
C ARG A 69 -14.37 1.06 -6.33
N GLY A 70 -13.37 0.28 -6.74
CA GLY A 70 -13.59 -1.04 -7.35
C GLY A 70 -14.14 -2.11 -6.39
N LEU A 71 -14.01 -1.91 -5.07
CA LEU A 71 -14.60 -2.75 -4.02
C LEU A 71 -16.03 -2.30 -3.67
N GLU A 72 -16.30 -1.00 -3.67
CA GLU A 72 -17.65 -0.44 -3.47
C GLU A 72 -18.60 -0.76 -4.64
N GLU A 73 -18.11 -0.73 -5.88
CA GLU A 73 -18.91 -1.07 -7.08
C GLU A 73 -19.08 -2.59 -7.31
N GLY A 74 -18.44 -3.44 -6.49
CA GLY A 74 -18.54 -4.91 -6.56
C GLY A 74 -19.73 -5.52 -5.80
N PHE A 75 -20.53 -4.69 -5.13
CA PHE A 75 -21.75 -5.07 -4.40
C PHE A 75 -22.99 -4.40 -5.00
N VAL A 76 -23.32 -4.70 -6.28
CA VAL A 76 -24.68 -4.51 -6.83
C VAL A 76 -25.03 -5.69 -7.73
#